data_AF-A0A225D2L9-F1
#
_entry.id   AF-A0A225D2L9-F1
#
_cell.length_a   1.000
_cell.length_b   1.000
_cell.length_c   1.000
_cell.angle_alpha   90.00
_cell.angle_beta   90.00
_cell.angle_gamma   90.00
#
_symmetry.space_group_name_H-M   'P 1'
#
loop_
_entity.id
_entity.type
_entity.pdbx_description
1 polymer ?
#
loop_
_entity_poly.entity_id
_entity_poly.type
_entity_poly.pdbx_seq_one_letter_code
_entity_poly.pdbx_strand_id
1 'polypeptide(L)'
;MTDSLIQHALSTLSVLYHEEQRYREANRVLRGLDTDFPVKAQAASGTILKSVVDLLDEILGDAIASYFLFEATNMKDGGKIIEADGREWLIHSLEDVKAYVLRENAA
;
A
#
# COMPACT_ATOMS: atom_id res chain seq x y z
N MET A 1 -12.13 17.46 -10.41
CA MET A 1 -10.66 17.32 -10.61
C MET A 1 -10.06 16.36 -9.60
N THR A 2 -10.48 16.43 -8.33
CA THR A 2 -10.12 15.48 -7.25
C THR A 2 -10.36 14.01 -7.62
N ASP A 3 -11.49 13.67 -8.26
CA ASP A 3 -11.78 12.28 -8.63
C ASP A 3 -10.75 11.67 -9.60
N SER A 4 -10.25 12.44 -10.58
CA SER A 4 -9.23 11.89 -11.47
C SER A 4 -7.92 11.69 -10.73
N LEU A 5 -7.54 12.60 -9.83
CA LEU A 5 -6.32 12.47 -9.03
C LEU A 5 -6.35 11.23 -8.13
N ILE A 6 -7.48 10.98 -7.45
CA ILE A 6 -7.67 9.77 -6.62
C ILE A 6 -7.54 8.50 -7.46
N GLN A 7 -8.16 8.44 -8.64
CA GLN A 7 -8.05 7.27 -9.52
C GLN A 7 -6.61 7.02 -10.00
N HIS A 8 -5.85 8.08 -10.31
CA HIS A 8 -4.43 7.95 -10.68
C HIS A 8 -3.58 7.49 -9.49
N ALA A 9 -3.86 7.97 -8.28
CA ALA A 9 -3.18 7.53 -7.07
C ALA A 9 -3.47 6.05 -6.76
N LEU A 10 -4.73 5.61 -6.83
CA LEU A 10 -5.11 4.20 -6.70
C LEU A 10 -4.47 3.31 -7.76
N SER A 11 -4.38 3.79 -9.01
CA SER A 11 -3.70 3.06 -10.10
C SER A 11 -2.21 2.92 -9.80
N THR A 12 -1.58 3.96 -9.27
CA THR A 12 -0.17 3.94 -8.87
C THR A 12 0.07 2.97 -7.72
N LEU A 13 -0.79 2.99 -6.69
CA LEU A 13 -0.75 2.03 -5.58
C LEU A 13 -0.88 0.58 -6.08
N SER A 14 -1.77 0.33 -7.05
CA SER A 14 -1.92 -0.98 -7.67
C SER A 14 -0.62 -1.46 -8.33
N VAL A 15 0.06 -0.58 -9.08
CA VAL A 15 1.35 -0.91 -9.69
C VAL A 15 2.39 -1.28 -8.64
N LEU A 16 2.51 -0.48 -7.58
CA LEU A 16 3.47 -0.76 -6.49
C LEU A 16 3.18 -2.11 -5.81
N TYR A 17 1.91 -2.37 -5.49
CA TYR A 17 1.49 -3.63 -4.86
C TYR A 17 1.80 -4.84 -5.77
N HIS A 18 1.46 -4.77 -7.05
CA HIS A 18 1.70 -5.88 -7.97
C HIS A 18 3.18 -6.14 -8.23
N GLU A 19 4.01 -5.09 -8.34
CA GLU A 19 5.45 -5.23 -8.45
C GLU A 19 6.04 -5.90 -7.19
N GLU A 20 5.61 -5.50 -5.99
CA GLU A 20 6.04 -6.15 -4.75
C GLU A 20 5.66 -7.63 -4.73
N GLN A 21 4.42 -7.98 -5.09
CA GLN A 21 3.97 -9.38 -5.14
C GLN A 21 4.76 -10.20 -6.18
N ARG A 22 5.01 -9.63 -7.35
CA ARG A 22 5.77 -10.27 -8.44
C ARG A 22 7.19 -10.64 -8.01
N TYR A 23 7.83 -9.79 -7.24
CA TYR A 23 9.18 -10.04 -6.73
C TYR A 23 9.22 -10.73 -5.37
N ARG A 24 8.07 -11.01 -4.74
CA ARG A 24 8.02 -11.57 -3.39
C ARG A 24 8.76 -12.90 -3.26
N GLU A 25 8.55 -13.80 -4.21
CA GLU A 25 9.23 -15.10 -4.23
C GLU A 25 10.72 -14.97 -4.56
N ALA A 26 11.07 -14.13 -5.54
CA ALA A 26 12.47 -13.84 -5.86
C ALA A 26 13.21 -13.24 -4.65
N ASN A 27 12.60 -12.27 -3.96
CA ASN A 27 13.14 -11.65 -2.76
C ASN A 27 13.28 -12.66 -1.60
N ARG A 28 12.33 -13.60 -1.47
CA ARG A 28 12.42 -14.70 -0.50
C ARG A 28 13.62 -15.60 -0.77
N VAL A 29 13.84 -15.98 -2.03
CA VAL A 29 14.99 -16.82 -2.43
C VAL A 29 16.29 -16.05 -2.24
N LEU A 30 16.35 -14.79 -2.65
CA LEU A 30 17.54 -13.94 -2.54
C LEU A 30 17.95 -13.70 -1.09
N ARG A 31 17.01 -13.55 -0.16
CA ARG A 31 17.28 -13.53 1.29
C ARG A 31 18.00 -14.78 1.80
N GLY A 32 17.73 -15.94 1.20
CA GLY A 32 18.40 -17.19 1.55
C GLY A 32 19.82 -17.32 0.99
N LEU A 33 20.17 -16.52 -0.03
CA LEU A 33 21.46 -16.56 -0.72
C LEU A 33 22.43 -15.46 -0.25
N ASP A 34 21.91 -14.25 -0.02
CA ASP A 34 22.64 -13.12 0.57
C ASP A 34 21.72 -12.48 1.62
N THR A 35 22.06 -12.68 2.89
CA THR A 35 21.31 -12.14 4.03
C THR A 35 21.17 -10.62 3.99
N ASP A 36 22.11 -9.92 3.36
CA ASP A 36 22.13 -8.46 3.26
C ASP A 36 21.43 -7.92 2.00
N PHE A 37 20.96 -8.80 1.11
CA PHE A 37 20.30 -8.40 -0.14
C PHE A 37 19.10 -7.45 0.07
N PRO A 38 18.21 -7.66 1.06
CA PRO A 38 17.08 -6.75 1.29
C PRO A 38 17.52 -5.31 1.58
N VAL A 39 18.60 -5.14 2.34
CA VAL A 39 19.13 -3.83 2.72
C VAL A 39 19.72 -3.13 1.49
N LYS A 40 20.44 -3.87 0.63
CA LYS A 40 21.01 -3.33 -0.61
C LYS A 40 19.92 -2.96 -1.62
N ALA A 41 18.89 -3.78 -1.75
CA ALA A 41 17.73 -3.51 -2.61
C ALA A 41 16.96 -2.27 -2.12
N GLN A 42 16.74 -2.13 -0.81
CA GLN A 42 16.14 -0.93 -0.21
C GLN A 42 17.01 0.31 -0.36
N ALA A 43 18.33 0.20 -0.26
CA ALA A 43 19.24 1.34 -0.42
C ALA A 43 19.22 1.91 -1.85
N ALA A 44 18.95 1.09 -2.87
CA ALA A 44 18.93 1.51 -4.27
C ALA A 44 17.68 2.34 -4.64
N SER A 45 16.53 2.12 -3.98
CA SER A 45 15.25 2.73 -4.37
C SER A 45 14.38 3.23 -3.21
N GLY A 46 14.78 3.01 -1.97
CA GLY A 46 13.95 3.21 -0.78
C GLY A 46 13.54 4.66 -0.54
N THR A 47 14.38 5.63 -0.92
CA THR A 47 14.01 7.06 -0.83
C THR A 47 12.90 7.41 -1.82
N ILE A 48 12.98 6.91 -3.05
CA ILE A 48 11.95 7.16 -4.08
C ILE A 48 10.65 6.48 -3.68
N LEU A 49 10.71 5.20 -3.28
CA LEU A 49 9.52 4.46 -2.84
C LEU A 49 8.83 5.18 -1.67
N LYS A 50 9.59 5.60 -0.66
CA LYS A 50 9.06 6.35 0.47
C LYS A 50 8.38 7.64 0.02
N SER A 51 9.04 8.47 -0.79
CA SER A 51 8.45 9.72 -1.29
C SER A 51 7.18 9.50 -2.12
N VAL A 52 7.12 8.42 -2.90
CA VAL A 52 5.90 8.07 -3.64
C VAL A 52 4.79 7.65 -2.67
N VAL A 53 5.08 6.81 -1.68
CA VAL A 53 4.08 6.38 -0.70
C VAL A 53 3.57 7.55 0.15
N ASP A 54 4.46 8.43 0.61
CA ASP A 54 4.09 9.64 1.36
C ASP A 54 3.14 10.53 0.53
N LEU A 55 3.40 10.68 -0.78
CA LEU A 55 2.50 11.41 -1.69
C LEU A 55 1.16 10.70 -1.88
N LEU A 56 1.15 9.36 -1.97
CA LEU A 56 -0.09 8.60 -2.06
C LEU A 56 -0.93 8.75 -0.79
N ASP A 57 -0.31 8.75 0.38
CA ASP A 57 -0.99 8.99 1.65
C ASP A 57 -1.55 10.42 1.74
N GLU A 58 -0.85 11.42 1.20
CA GLU A 58 -1.35 12.80 1.11
C GLU A 58 -2.58 12.90 0.19
N ILE A 59 -2.60 12.15 -0.92
CA ILE A 59 -3.70 12.18 -1.89
C ILE A 59 -4.90 11.34 -1.42
N LEU A 60 -4.65 10.14 -0.89
CA LEU A 60 -5.68 9.16 -0.55
C LEU A 60 -6.20 9.32 0.88
N GLY A 61 -5.44 9.99 1.75
CA GLY A 61 -5.79 10.23 3.14
C GLY A 61 -5.48 9.06 4.07
N ASP A 62 -5.62 9.31 5.37
CA ASP A 62 -5.63 8.30 6.45
C ASP A 62 -4.41 7.35 6.48
N ALA A 63 -3.30 7.74 5.88
CA ALA A 63 -2.11 6.91 5.69
C ALA A 63 -2.41 5.52 5.06
N ILE A 64 -3.45 5.44 4.23
CA ILE A 64 -3.97 4.16 3.73
C ILE A 64 -2.99 3.43 2.82
N ALA A 65 -2.15 4.13 2.04
CA ALA A 65 -1.22 3.51 1.12
C ALA A 65 -0.06 2.86 1.87
N SER A 66 0.55 3.56 2.82
CA SER A 66 1.61 2.99 3.67
C SER A 66 1.09 1.84 4.53
N TYR A 67 -0.09 2.02 5.15
CA TYR A 67 -0.74 0.96 5.92
C TYR A 67 -0.98 -0.30 5.09
N PHE A 68 -1.53 -0.15 3.88
CA PHE A 68 -1.81 -1.28 3.00
C PHE A 68 -0.54 -2.02 2.57
N LEU A 69 0.46 -1.29 2.08
CA LEU A 69 1.69 -1.88 1.53
C LEU A 69 2.55 -2.54 2.61
N PHE A 70 2.69 -1.92 3.78
CA PHE A 70 3.72 -2.36 4.74
C PHE A 70 3.15 -3.15 5.91
N GLU A 71 1.89 -2.96 6.26
CA GLU A 71 1.29 -3.57 7.45
C GLU A 71 0.21 -4.59 7.08
N ALA A 72 -0.88 -4.13 6.44
CA ALA A 72 -2.09 -4.93 6.22
C ALA A 72 -1.81 -6.24 5.46
N THR A 73 -1.02 -6.18 4.39
CA THR A 73 -0.71 -7.36 3.54
C THR A 73 0.19 -8.41 4.21
N ASN A 74 0.77 -8.07 5.37
CA ASN A 74 1.60 -8.97 6.18
C ASN A 74 0.85 -9.49 7.41
N MET A 75 -0.35 -8.98 7.69
CA MET A 75 -1.22 -9.46 8.77
C MET A 75 -1.95 -10.74 8.33
N LYS A 76 -2.11 -11.67 9.28
CA LYS A 76 -2.75 -12.97 9.03
C LYS A 76 -4.20 -12.84 8.56
N ASP A 77 -4.92 -11.89 9.15
CA ASP A 77 -6.33 -11.60 8.87
C ASP A 77 -6.48 -10.25 8.15
N GLY A 78 -5.42 -9.79 7.47
CA GLY A 78 -5.31 -8.46 6.87
C GLY A 78 -5.41 -7.29 7.85
N GLY A 79 -5.50 -6.10 7.28
CA GLY A 79 -5.61 -4.85 8.03
C GLY A 79 -7.07 -4.48 8.32
N LYS A 80 -7.25 -3.54 9.24
CA LYS A 80 -8.53 -2.88 9.48
C LYS A 80 -8.35 -1.43 9.93
N ILE A 81 -9.29 -0.58 9.54
CA ILE A 81 -9.40 0.80 10.02
C ILE A 81 -10.72 0.94 10.76
N ILE A 82 -10.68 1.64 11.90
CA ILE A 82 -11.85 1.95 12.72
C ILE A 82 -12.00 3.46 12.75
N GLU A 83 -13.11 3.95 12.20
CA GLU A 83 -13.39 5.39 12.14
C GLU A 83 -13.89 5.91 13.50
N ALA A 84 -13.90 7.23 13.66
CA ALA A 84 -14.35 7.88 14.90
C ALA A 84 -15.83 7.62 15.23
N ASP A 85 -16.66 7.31 14.21
CA ASP A 85 -18.07 6.93 14.36
C ASP A 85 -18.24 5.44 14.73
N GLY A 86 -17.14 4.69 14.86
CA GLY A 86 -17.14 3.26 15.16
C GLY A 86 -17.30 2.36 13.95
N ARG A 87 -17.37 2.89 12.72
CA ARG A 87 -17.43 2.09 11.50
C ARG A 87 -16.10 1.39 11.26
N GLU A 88 -16.19 0.10 10.92
CA GLU A 88 -15.02 -0.72 10.61
C GLU A 88 -14.87 -0.94 9.10
N TRP A 89 -13.65 -0.77 8.61
CA TRP A 89 -13.26 -1.05 7.24
C TRP A 89 -12.16 -2.11 7.25
N LEU A 90 -12.46 -3.25 6.64
CA LEU A 90 -11.48 -4.32 6.45
C LEU A 90 -10.60 -3.95 5.26
N ILE A 91 -9.29 -4.15 5.37
CA ILE A 91 -8.28 -3.79 4.36
C ILE A 91 -7.43 -5.03 4.05
N HIS A 92 -7.94 -5.91 3.18
CA HIS A 92 -7.23 -7.13 2.76
C HIS A 92 -6.71 -7.05 1.33
N SER A 93 -7.28 -6.15 0.53
CA SER A 93 -7.08 -6.09 -0.91
C SER A 93 -7.08 -4.67 -1.43
N LEU A 94 -6.64 -4.48 -2.68
CA LEU A 94 -6.76 -3.20 -3.38
C LEU A 94 -8.22 -2.76 -3.54
N GLU A 95 -9.16 -3.69 -3.68
CA GLU A 95 -10.59 -3.36 -3.78
C GLU A 95 -11.12 -2.83 -2.45
N ASP A 96 -10.64 -3.35 -1.32
CA ASP A 96 -10.99 -2.84 0.00
C ASP A 96 -10.45 -1.42 0.21
N VAL A 97 -9.20 -1.17 -0.18
CA VAL A 97 -8.60 0.18 -0.16
C VAL A 97 -9.41 1.13 -1.02
N LYS A 98 -9.80 0.70 -2.22
CA LYS A 98 -10.61 1.51 -3.14
C LYS A 98 -11.99 1.81 -2.56
N ALA A 99 -12.65 0.82 -1.95
CA ALA A 99 -13.94 0.99 -1.30
C ALA A 99 -13.84 1.97 -0.12
N TYR A 100 -12.77 1.87 0.67
CA TYR A 100 -12.49 2.79 1.77
C TYR A 100 -12.25 4.21 1.27
N VAL A 101 -11.34 4.42 0.32
CA VAL A 101 -11.02 5.77 -0.19
C VAL A 101 -12.23 6.44 -0.83
N LEU A 102 -13.06 5.69 -1.56
CA LEU A 102 -14.21 6.23 -2.28
C LEU A 102 -15.50 6.29 -1.44
N ARG A 103 -15.45 5.96 -0.15
CA ARG A 103 -16.62 5.88 0.73
C ARG A 103 -17.40 7.19 0.86
N GLU A 104 -16.70 8.33 0.84
CA GLU A 104 -17.32 9.65 0.97
C GLU A 104 -17.90 10.17 -0.35
N ASN A 105 -17.42 9.66 -1.49
CA ASN A 105 -17.93 10.02 -2.82
C ASN A 105 -19.24 9.31 -3.20
N ALA A 106 -19.68 8.35 -2.38
CA ALA A 106 -20.90 7.56 -2.61
C ALA A 106 -22.12 8.06 -1.79
N ALA A 107 -21.94 9.11 -0.98
CA ALA A 107 -22.98 9.76 -0.18
C ALA A 107 -23.44 11.08 -0.82
#